data_AF-E6UJY9-F1
#
_entry.id   AF-E6UJY9-F1
#
_cell.length_a   1.000
_cell.length_b   1.000
_cell.length_c   1.000
_cell.angle_alpha   90.00
_cell.angle_beta   90.00
_cell.angle_gamma   90.00
#
_symmetry.space_group_name_H-M   'P 1'
#
loop_
_entity.id
_entity.type
_entity.pdbx_description
1 polymer ?
#
loop_
_entity_poly.entity_id
_entity_poly.type
_entity_poly.pdbx_seq_one_letter_code
_entity_poly.pdbx_strand_id
1 'polypeptide(L)'
;MIRSILTQTKIMLNKKGFMFGFTAVMIICLAEVVINAYGFSIYRVNDDGFPGNDASSVISSFEAFILCDPSGLLSYMKLLFPFLCALPFSFSILTDKAANTDTLLCAYCGKRRYLISKIAASFIGSSLIFFIPIMINNCLNYIIFDNSMGANLFNPNWRWSGFGVMRTTDYPNAPFGDIIAVSPFLFCTLHAFLFSIMSGVFGILALACSVFCRRNKVLTFGTGFLIINIMQFLENYTLNDDIEKKYTALDPFIYVTFYYCDGKTGMNYGAFFISLVAVIILSSAMLIYFCRKDYI
;
A
#
# COMPACT_ATOMS: atom_id res chain seq x y z
N MET A 1 19.31 9.22 19.56
CA MET A 1 18.44 8.22 18.88
C MET A 1 18.00 8.73 17.52
N ILE A 2 17.31 9.87 17.44
CA ILE A 2 16.85 10.50 16.19
C ILE A 2 17.97 10.66 15.14
N ARG A 3 19.14 11.18 15.52
CA ARG A 3 20.29 11.31 14.60
C ARG A 3 20.70 9.98 13.94
N SER A 4 20.68 8.87 14.70
CA SER A 4 21.03 7.55 14.16
C SER A 4 19.98 7.04 13.16
N ILE A 5 18.69 7.28 13.44
CA ILE A 5 17.59 6.97 12.50
C ILE A 5 17.75 7.76 11.20
N LEU A 6 18.01 9.07 11.31
CA LEU A 6 18.21 9.94 10.14
C LEU A 6 19.40 9.50 9.29
N THR A 7 20.53 9.15 9.91
CA THR A 7 21.69 8.65 9.18
C THR A 7 21.40 7.33 8.47
N GLN A 8 20.76 6.36 9.15
CA GLN A 8 20.41 5.07 8.54
C GLN A 8 19.41 5.25 7.39
N THR A 9 18.43 6.15 7.55
CA THR A 9 17.46 6.49 6.50
C THR A 9 18.14 7.14 5.30
N LYS A 10 19.08 8.08 5.53
CA LYS A 10 19.86 8.70 4.44
C LYS A 10 20.71 7.69 3.67
N ILE A 11 21.34 6.76 4.38
CA ILE A 11 22.09 5.66 3.75
C ILE A 11 21.15 4.78 2.93
N MET A 12 19.97 4.47 3.45
CA MET A 12 18.97 3.66 2.77
C MET A 12 18.48 4.32 1.46
N LEU A 13 18.22 5.64 1.47
CA LEU A 13 17.73 6.36 0.28
C LEU A 13 18.69 6.27 -0.91
N ASN A 14 19.99 6.16 -0.64
CA ASN A 14 21.03 6.04 -1.66
C ASN A 14 21.30 4.58 -2.09
N LYS A 15 20.64 3.58 -1.50
CA LYS A 15 20.83 2.18 -1.89
C LYS A 15 20.09 1.87 -3.19
N LYS A 16 20.72 1.05 -4.04
CA LYS A 16 20.13 0.55 -5.29
C LYS A 16 18.77 -0.12 -5.10
N GLY A 17 18.58 -0.82 -3.97
CA GLY A 17 17.30 -1.46 -3.64
C GLY A 17 16.16 -0.45 -3.47
N PHE A 18 16.38 0.66 -2.76
CA PHE A 18 15.40 1.73 -2.63
C PHE A 18 15.14 2.39 -3.99
N MET A 19 16.20 2.76 -4.72
CA MET A 19 16.07 3.40 -6.03
C MET A 19 15.25 2.54 -7.01
N PHE A 20 15.58 1.24 -7.13
CA PHE A 20 14.83 0.33 -8.00
C PHE A 20 13.37 0.18 -7.58
N GLY A 21 13.11 -0.05 -6.29
CA GLY A 21 11.75 -0.17 -5.78
C GLY A 21 10.92 1.09 -6.01
N PHE A 22 11.50 2.26 -5.71
CA PHE A 22 10.87 3.55 -5.96
C PHE A 22 10.59 3.77 -7.44
N THR A 23 11.56 3.52 -8.33
CA THR A 23 11.35 3.68 -9.78
C THR A 23 10.29 2.75 -10.32
N ALA A 24 10.24 1.50 -9.84
CA ALA A 24 9.25 0.53 -10.30
C ALA A 24 7.82 0.98 -9.93
N VAL A 25 7.59 1.38 -8.68
CA VAL A 25 6.27 1.88 -8.25
C VAL A 25 5.92 3.19 -8.95
N MET A 26 6.89 4.09 -9.15
CA MET A 26 6.69 5.33 -9.88
C MET A 26 6.25 5.08 -11.34
N ILE A 27 6.89 4.13 -12.03
CA ILE A 27 6.51 3.75 -13.39
C ILE A 27 5.08 3.21 -13.42
N ILE A 28 4.72 2.32 -12.50
CA ILE A 28 3.34 1.78 -12.42
C ILE A 28 2.33 2.91 -12.19
N CYS A 29 2.63 3.81 -11.24
CA CYS A 29 1.76 4.95 -10.91
C CYS A 29 1.60 5.92 -12.09
N LEU A 30 2.67 6.21 -12.84
CA LEU A 30 2.60 7.09 -14.02
C LEU A 30 1.93 6.40 -15.21
N ALA A 31 2.21 5.10 -15.42
CA ALA A 31 1.58 4.32 -16.47
C ALA A 31 0.06 4.27 -16.29
N GLU A 32 -0.43 4.17 -15.05
CA GLU A 32 -1.87 4.21 -14.77
C GLU A 32 -2.49 5.56 -15.18
N VAL A 33 -1.84 6.68 -14.84
CA VAL A 33 -2.31 8.02 -15.28
C VAL A 33 -2.38 8.09 -16.81
N VAL A 34 -1.33 7.60 -17.48
CA VAL A 34 -1.23 7.62 -18.94
C VAL A 34 -2.29 6.73 -19.58
N ILE A 35 -2.50 5.51 -19.07
CA ILE A 35 -3.53 4.59 -19.56
C ILE A 35 -4.92 5.20 -19.39
N ASN A 36 -5.21 5.77 -18.23
CA ASN A 36 -6.50 6.41 -17.98
C ASN A 36 -6.72 7.65 -18.86
N ALA A 37 -5.66 8.43 -19.13
CA ALA A 37 -5.72 9.57 -20.04
C ALA A 37 -5.88 9.16 -21.52
N TYR A 38 -5.25 8.08 -21.95
CA TYR A 38 -5.42 7.52 -23.30
C TYR A 38 -6.80 6.88 -23.47
N GLY A 39 -7.29 6.13 -22.48
CA GLY A 39 -8.65 5.60 -22.47
C GLY A 39 -9.66 6.73 -22.65
N PHE A 40 -9.51 7.81 -21.88
CA PHE A 40 -10.30 9.03 -22.03
C PHE A 40 -10.26 9.63 -23.45
N SER A 41 -9.11 9.59 -24.15
CA SER A 41 -9.00 10.09 -25.52
C SER A 41 -9.72 9.24 -26.57
N ILE A 42 -9.76 7.91 -26.40
CA ILE A 42 -10.36 6.98 -27.36
C ILE A 42 -11.89 7.00 -27.26
N TYR A 43 -12.44 7.08 -26.04
CA TYR A 43 -13.90 7.19 -25.83
C TYR A 43 -14.50 8.49 -26.38
N ARG A 44 -13.68 9.52 -26.62
CA ARG A 44 -14.11 10.76 -27.29
C ARG A 44 -14.08 10.71 -28.81
N VAL A 45 -13.35 9.76 -29.41
CA VAL A 45 -13.07 9.73 -30.85
C VAL A 45 -13.93 8.73 -31.62
N ASN A 46 -14.38 7.66 -30.96
CA ASN A 46 -15.26 6.68 -31.60
C ASN A 46 -16.71 7.10 -31.39
N ASP A 47 -17.35 7.64 -32.44
CA ASP A 47 -18.78 7.96 -32.58
C ASP A 47 -19.70 6.72 -32.50
N ASP A 48 -19.26 5.65 -31.82
CA ASP A 48 -19.87 4.33 -31.85
C ASP A 48 -20.77 4.14 -30.61
N GLY A 49 -21.87 4.90 -30.58
CA GLY A 49 -23.09 4.52 -29.86
C GLY A 49 -23.22 4.91 -28.38
N PHE A 50 -22.21 5.50 -27.75
CA PHE A 50 -22.38 6.30 -26.53
C PHE A 50 -21.88 7.72 -26.79
N PRO A 51 -22.65 8.78 -26.45
CA PRO A 51 -22.30 10.12 -26.90
C PRO A 51 -20.95 10.52 -26.31
N GLY A 52 -19.96 10.81 -27.16
CA GLY A 52 -18.71 11.48 -26.78
C GLY A 52 -18.90 12.88 -26.14
N ASN A 53 -20.16 13.27 -25.91
CA ASN A 53 -20.63 14.48 -25.23
C ASN A 53 -21.39 14.20 -23.92
N ASP A 54 -21.57 12.94 -23.50
CA ASP A 54 -22.19 12.64 -22.22
C ASP A 54 -21.18 12.87 -21.10
N ALA A 55 -21.37 13.98 -20.38
CA ALA A 55 -20.61 14.32 -19.17
C ALA A 55 -20.66 13.19 -18.13
N SER A 56 -21.64 12.28 -18.22
CA SER A 56 -21.81 11.08 -17.40
C SER A 56 -20.97 9.87 -17.81
N SER A 57 -20.01 10.02 -18.72
CA SER A 57 -19.03 8.98 -19.08
C SER A 57 -17.57 9.40 -18.79
N VAL A 58 -17.39 10.59 -18.22
CA VAL A 58 -16.06 11.16 -17.93
C VAL A 58 -15.50 10.51 -16.66
N ILE A 59 -14.33 9.89 -16.76
CA ILE A 59 -13.63 9.33 -15.60
C ILE A 59 -13.29 10.48 -14.63
N SER A 60 -13.76 10.38 -13.40
CA SER A 60 -13.41 11.33 -12.34
C SER A 60 -12.00 11.09 -11.81
N SER A 61 -11.37 12.12 -11.24
CA SER A 61 -10.05 11.99 -10.60
C SER A 61 -10.01 10.94 -9.48
N PHE A 62 -11.15 10.70 -8.83
CA PHE A 62 -11.34 9.67 -7.82
C PHE A 62 -11.32 8.25 -8.40
N GLU A 63 -12.00 8.03 -9.54
CA GLU A 63 -12.06 6.73 -10.22
C GLU A 63 -10.72 6.39 -10.90
N ALA A 64 -10.00 7.40 -11.42
CA ALA A 64 -8.69 7.24 -12.05
C ALA A 64 -7.55 6.88 -11.07
N PHE A 65 -7.81 6.92 -9.76
CA PHE A 65 -6.80 6.67 -8.73
C PHE A 65 -6.39 5.20 -8.67
N ILE A 66 -5.08 4.94 -8.57
CA ILE A 66 -4.52 3.58 -8.64
C ILE A 66 -5.00 2.63 -7.53
N LEU A 67 -5.50 3.12 -6.39
CA LEU A 67 -6.05 2.25 -5.33
C LEU A 67 -7.56 2.00 -5.46
N CYS A 68 -8.19 2.54 -6.50
CA CYS A 68 -9.58 2.24 -6.86
C CYS A 68 -9.63 0.90 -7.62
N ASP A 69 -10.44 -0.06 -7.16
CA ASP A 69 -10.46 -1.45 -7.65
C ASP A 69 -11.32 -1.66 -8.92
N PRO A 70 -11.12 -0.88 -10.00
CA PRO A 70 -11.05 -1.53 -11.31
C PRO A 70 -9.73 -1.22 -12.03
N SER A 71 -8.81 -0.48 -11.39
CA SER A 71 -7.52 -0.12 -11.99
C SER A 71 -6.74 -1.36 -12.42
N GLY A 72 -6.40 -1.43 -13.70
CA GLY A 72 -5.75 -2.60 -14.28
C GLY A 72 -4.36 -2.84 -13.70
N LEU A 73 -3.62 -1.77 -13.39
CA LEU A 73 -2.26 -1.88 -12.85
C LEU A 73 -2.18 -2.20 -11.36
N LEU A 74 -3.29 -2.04 -10.62
CA LEU A 74 -3.34 -2.38 -9.19
C LEU A 74 -3.09 -3.87 -8.95
N SER A 75 -3.59 -4.75 -9.82
CA SER A 75 -3.35 -6.20 -9.72
C SER A 75 -1.86 -6.54 -9.82
N TYR A 76 -1.13 -5.89 -10.73
CA TYR A 76 0.32 -6.06 -10.83
C TYR A 76 1.04 -5.46 -9.62
N MET A 77 0.57 -4.33 -9.10
CA MET A 77 1.12 -3.75 -7.87
C MET A 77 0.91 -4.66 -6.66
N LYS A 78 -0.29 -5.24 -6.48
CA LYS A 78 -0.61 -6.23 -5.44
C LYS A 78 0.33 -7.45 -5.53
N LEU A 79 0.59 -7.95 -6.74
CA LEU A 79 1.49 -9.07 -6.99
C LEU A 79 2.95 -8.75 -6.64
N LEU A 80 3.44 -7.57 -7.04
CA LEU A 80 4.84 -7.15 -6.85
C LEU A 80 5.11 -6.60 -5.43
N PHE A 81 4.07 -6.18 -4.72
CA PHE A 81 4.13 -5.56 -3.40
C PHE A 81 5.07 -6.24 -2.40
N PRO A 82 4.98 -7.56 -2.13
CA PRO A 82 5.85 -8.20 -1.13
C PRO A 82 7.34 -8.15 -1.49
N PHE A 83 7.65 -8.14 -2.80
CA PHE A 83 9.02 -8.03 -3.28
C PHE A 83 9.55 -6.60 -3.13
N LEU A 84 8.75 -5.62 -3.54
CA LEU A 84 9.11 -4.21 -3.50
C LEU A 84 9.28 -3.70 -2.06
N CYS A 85 8.44 -4.17 -1.13
CA CYS A 85 8.55 -3.82 0.29
C CYS A 85 9.87 -4.30 0.93
N ALA A 86 10.45 -5.40 0.44
CA ALA A 86 11.67 -5.96 1.00
C ALA A 86 12.95 -5.26 0.48
N LEU A 87 12.91 -4.63 -0.71
CA LEU A 87 14.10 -4.06 -1.35
C LEU A 87 14.87 -2.97 -0.58
N PRO A 88 14.24 -1.98 0.09
CA PRO A 88 14.96 -0.82 0.60
C PRO A 88 15.98 -1.18 1.69
N PHE A 89 15.63 -2.08 2.61
CA PHE A 89 16.47 -2.30 3.79
C PHE A 89 16.50 -3.71 4.40
N SER A 90 15.80 -4.69 3.81
CA SER A 90 15.72 -6.05 4.37
C SER A 90 17.09 -6.71 4.59
N PHE A 91 18.05 -6.53 3.69
CA PHE A 91 19.39 -7.14 3.80
C PHE A 91 20.39 -6.31 4.60
N SER A 92 19.99 -5.17 5.17
CA SER A 92 20.92 -4.22 5.76
C SER A 92 21.75 -4.79 6.92
N ILE A 93 21.19 -5.69 7.74
CA ILE A 93 21.91 -6.34 8.83
C ILE A 93 22.92 -7.36 8.28
N LEU A 94 22.52 -8.12 7.26
CA LEU A 94 23.37 -9.13 6.64
C LEU A 94 24.55 -8.50 5.90
N THR A 95 24.34 -7.37 5.24
CA THR A 95 25.43 -6.64 4.55
C THR A 95 26.44 -6.08 5.55
N ASP A 96 25.99 -5.56 6.69
CA ASP A 96 26.90 -5.01 7.71
C ASP A 96 27.75 -6.13 8.33
N LYS A 97 27.15 -7.29 8.59
CA LYS A 97 27.86 -8.48 9.08
C LYS A 97 28.87 -9.02 8.05
N ALA A 98 28.47 -9.13 6.78
CA ALA A 98 29.38 -9.57 5.73
C ALA A 98 30.58 -8.62 5.54
N ALA A 99 30.41 -7.33 5.85
CA ALA A 99 31.46 -6.33 5.81
C ALA A 99 32.20 -6.14 7.15
N ASN A 100 31.86 -6.91 8.21
CA ASN A 100 32.36 -6.74 9.58
C ASN A 100 32.22 -5.32 10.17
N THR A 101 31.31 -4.51 9.61
CA THR A 101 31.06 -3.14 10.09
C THR A 101 30.05 -3.10 11.23
N ASP A 102 29.35 -4.20 11.48
CA ASP A 102 28.33 -4.33 12.52
C ASP A 102 28.92 -4.18 13.93
N THR A 103 30.08 -4.77 14.20
CA THR A 103 30.79 -4.67 15.49
C THR A 103 31.17 -3.22 15.80
N LEU A 104 31.69 -2.52 14.79
CA LEU A 104 32.12 -1.13 14.86
C LEU A 104 30.88 -0.22 15.06
N LEU A 105 29.83 -0.40 14.27
CA LEU A 105 28.57 0.36 14.42
C LEU A 105 27.89 0.11 15.78
N CYS A 106 27.95 -1.12 16.30
CA CYS A 106 27.43 -1.46 17.61
C CYS A 106 28.27 -0.85 18.75
N ALA A 107 29.59 -0.77 18.60
CA ALA A 107 30.47 -0.13 19.57
C ALA A 107 30.23 1.38 19.65
N TYR A 108 30.04 2.06 18.51
CA TYR A 108 29.79 3.51 18.49
C TYR A 108 28.37 3.90 18.92
N CYS A 109 27.34 3.19 18.43
CA CYS A 109 25.94 3.58 18.67
C CYS A 109 25.31 2.88 19.87
N GLY A 110 25.84 1.73 20.29
CA GLY A 110 25.19 0.80 21.19
C GLY A 110 24.19 -0.10 20.47
N LYS A 111 24.19 -1.40 20.79
CA LYS A 111 23.41 -2.45 20.13
C LYS A 111 21.90 -2.15 20.02
N ARG A 112 21.29 -1.65 21.10
CA ARG A 112 19.85 -1.32 21.12
C ARG A 112 19.52 -0.20 20.14
N ARG A 113 20.35 0.86 20.10
CA ARG A 113 20.14 2.00 19.21
C ARG A 113 20.38 1.61 17.76
N TYR A 114 21.39 0.79 17.48
CA TYR A 114 21.63 0.24 16.14
C TYR A 114 20.41 -0.51 15.61
N LEU A 115 19.85 -1.43 16.39
CA LEU A 115 18.71 -2.25 15.96
C LEU A 115 17.46 -1.39 15.72
N ILE A 116 17.12 -0.49 16.65
CA ILE A 116 15.95 0.37 16.49
C ILE A 116 16.10 1.29 15.28
N SER A 117 17.30 1.83 15.03
CA SER A 117 17.54 2.66 13.85
C SER A 117 17.37 1.89 12.54
N LYS A 118 17.70 0.59 12.50
CA LYS A 118 17.46 -0.23 11.32
C LYS A 118 16.00 -0.59 11.11
N ILE A 119 15.27 -0.90 12.18
CA ILE A 119 13.82 -1.16 12.12
C ILE A 119 13.10 0.10 11.61
N ALA A 120 13.42 1.26 12.20
CA ALA A 120 12.84 2.54 11.79
C ALA A 120 13.19 2.89 10.33
N ALA A 121 14.45 2.72 9.92
CA ALA A 121 14.85 2.96 8.54
C ALA A 121 14.17 2.01 7.54
N SER A 122 13.96 0.75 7.91
CA SER A 122 13.24 -0.23 7.08
C SER A 122 11.77 0.15 6.92
N PHE A 123 11.11 0.54 8.01
CA PHE A 123 9.73 1.03 7.98
C PHE A 123 9.60 2.26 7.08
N ILE A 124 10.38 3.31 7.36
CA ILE A 124 10.35 4.57 6.61
C ILE A 124 10.66 4.31 5.13
N GLY A 125 11.64 3.45 4.83
CA GLY A 125 11.99 3.09 3.48
C GLY A 125 10.86 2.48 2.67
N SER A 126 10.28 1.40 3.19
CA SER A 126 9.19 0.69 2.52
C SER A 126 7.92 1.55 2.46
N SER A 127 7.68 2.40 3.46
CA SER A 127 6.60 3.39 3.44
C SER A 127 6.78 4.43 2.33
N LEU A 128 7.98 4.99 2.17
CA LEU A 128 8.27 6.04 1.17
C LEU A 128 8.24 5.53 -0.28
N ILE A 129 8.65 4.28 -0.51
CA ILE A 129 8.59 3.65 -1.85
C ILE A 129 7.18 3.70 -2.43
N PHE A 130 6.15 3.54 -1.60
CA PHE A 130 4.76 3.56 -2.07
C PHE A 130 4.09 4.91 -1.87
N PHE A 131 4.31 5.58 -0.73
CA PHE A 131 3.62 6.82 -0.42
C PHE A 131 3.85 7.92 -1.45
N ILE A 132 5.12 8.15 -1.82
CA ILE A 132 5.47 9.25 -2.72
C ILE A 132 4.87 9.01 -4.13
N PRO A 133 5.10 7.86 -4.79
CA PRO A 133 4.49 7.60 -6.09
C PRO A 133 2.96 7.65 -6.09
N ILE A 134 2.30 7.07 -5.08
CA ILE A 134 0.84 7.04 -4.99
C ILE A 134 0.29 8.46 -4.75
N MET A 135 0.95 9.28 -3.93
CA MET A 135 0.57 10.68 -3.74
C MET A 135 0.75 11.49 -5.03
N ILE A 136 1.83 11.26 -5.79
CA ILE A 136 2.02 11.90 -7.10
C ILE A 136 0.92 11.46 -8.07
N ASN A 137 0.55 10.18 -8.11
CA ASN A 137 -0.57 9.67 -8.91
C ASN A 137 -1.88 10.41 -8.55
N ASN A 138 -2.20 10.53 -7.26
CA ASN A 138 -3.38 11.25 -6.79
C ASN A 138 -3.37 12.73 -7.23
N CYS A 139 -2.24 13.43 -7.04
CA CYS A 139 -2.10 14.82 -7.46
C CYS A 139 -2.22 15.00 -8.97
N LEU A 140 -1.61 14.13 -9.78
CA LEU A 140 -1.71 14.18 -11.23
C LEU A 140 -3.14 13.92 -11.69
N ASN A 141 -3.81 12.93 -11.12
CA ASN A 141 -5.20 12.64 -11.45
C ASN A 141 -6.13 13.81 -11.10
N TYR A 142 -5.90 14.48 -9.97
CA TYR A 142 -6.65 15.67 -9.57
C TYR A 142 -6.47 16.86 -10.54
N ILE A 143 -5.32 16.96 -11.20
CA ILE A 143 -5.02 18.03 -12.17
C ILE A 143 -5.57 17.69 -13.57
N ILE A 144 -5.48 16.42 -13.97
CA ILE A 144 -5.79 15.97 -15.34
C ILE A 144 -7.28 15.68 -15.53
N PHE A 145 -7.92 15.02 -14.56
CA PHE A 145 -9.31 14.58 -14.65
C PHE A 145 -10.26 15.55 -13.95
N ASP A 146 -11.54 15.44 -14.30
CA ASP A 146 -12.57 16.25 -13.66
C ASP A 146 -12.73 15.86 -12.18
N ASN A 147 -12.92 16.88 -11.34
CA ASN A 147 -13.10 16.77 -9.90
C ASN A 147 -14.56 16.85 -9.50
N SER A 148 -15.47 17.06 -10.46
CA SER A 148 -16.89 16.87 -10.22
C SER A 148 -17.16 15.36 -10.03
N MET A 149 -17.65 14.95 -8.86
CA MET A 149 -18.09 13.56 -8.61
C MET A 149 -19.34 13.16 -9.43
N GLY A 150 -19.69 13.93 -10.46
CA GLY A 150 -20.97 13.85 -11.17
C GLY A 150 -20.94 13.10 -12.49
N ALA A 151 -19.80 12.56 -12.89
CA ALA A 151 -19.61 12.08 -14.25
C ALA A 151 -19.91 10.59 -14.47
N ASN A 152 -20.62 9.93 -13.55
CA ASN A 152 -21.17 8.59 -13.80
C ASN A 152 -22.63 8.51 -13.29
N LEU A 153 -23.50 9.34 -13.88
CA LEU A 153 -24.96 9.37 -13.61
C LEU A 153 -25.66 8.02 -13.84
N PHE A 154 -25.01 7.08 -14.53
CA PHE A 154 -25.52 5.74 -14.81
C PHE A 154 -25.15 4.69 -13.76
N ASN A 155 -24.39 5.03 -12.71
CA ASN A 155 -24.17 4.09 -11.62
C ASN A 155 -25.38 4.14 -10.65
N PRO A 156 -26.23 3.11 -10.61
CA PRO A 156 -27.46 3.13 -9.81
C PRO A 156 -27.19 3.21 -8.30
N ASN A 157 -25.95 2.93 -7.87
CA ASN A 157 -25.59 2.80 -6.46
C ASN A 157 -25.17 4.13 -5.80
N TRP A 158 -24.85 5.15 -6.61
CA TRP A 158 -24.38 6.46 -6.13
C TRP A 158 -25.15 7.57 -6.86
N ARG A 159 -26.42 7.78 -6.48
CA ARG A 159 -27.23 8.90 -6.98
C ARG A 159 -26.73 10.24 -6.40
N TRP A 160 -25.58 10.71 -6.86
CA TRP A 160 -25.20 12.11 -6.73
C TRP A 160 -26.03 12.91 -7.72
N SER A 161 -27.23 13.32 -7.30
CA SER A 161 -27.88 14.43 -8.00
C SER A 161 -26.92 15.63 -7.90
N GLY A 162 -26.61 16.28 -9.03
CA GLY A 162 -25.70 17.43 -9.15
C GLY A 162 -26.10 18.69 -8.38
N PHE A 163 -26.77 18.54 -7.23
CA PHE A 163 -27.30 19.55 -6.33
C PHE A 163 -26.78 19.42 -4.88
N GLY A 164 -25.68 18.69 -4.66
CA GLY A 164 -25.06 18.62 -3.32
C GLY A 164 -25.93 17.92 -2.26
N VAL A 165 -26.90 17.10 -2.69
CA VAL A 165 -27.73 16.30 -1.79
C VAL A 165 -27.15 14.89 -1.75
N MET A 166 -26.47 14.56 -0.65
CA MET A 166 -26.22 13.18 -0.25
C MET A 166 -27.56 12.53 0.09
N ARG A 167 -28.22 11.91 -0.90
CA ARG A 167 -29.24 10.92 -0.56
C ARG A 167 -28.52 9.70 0.00
N THR A 168 -29.00 9.23 1.14
CA THR A 168 -28.67 7.94 1.77
C THR A 168 -28.42 6.90 0.68
N THR A 169 -27.15 6.57 0.46
CA THR A 169 -26.74 5.51 -0.45
C THR A 169 -27.31 4.19 0.06
N ASP A 170 -27.51 3.22 -0.82
CA ASP A 170 -27.89 1.84 -0.43
C ASP A 170 -26.79 1.11 0.37
N TYR A 171 -25.69 1.82 0.71
CA TYR A 171 -24.52 1.33 1.42
C TYR A 171 -24.17 2.24 2.62
N PRO A 172 -24.95 2.21 3.71
CA PRO A 172 -24.75 3.07 4.89
C PRO A 172 -23.44 2.80 5.66
N ASN A 173 -22.67 1.78 5.28
CA ASN A 173 -21.49 1.31 6.00
C ASN A 173 -20.17 1.47 5.22
N ALA A 174 -20.13 2.30 4.16
CA ALA A 174 -18.88 2.60 3.48
C ALA A 174 -17.90 3.27 4.47
N PRO A 175 -16.71 2.70 4.72
CA PRO A 175 -15.78 3.26 5.68
C PRO A 175 -15.33 4.65 5.22
N PHE A 176 -15.36 5.61 6.14
CA PHE A 176 -15.05 7.01 5.88
C PHE A 176 -15.95 7.71 4.84
N GLY A 177 -17.22 7.28 4.70
CA GLY A 177 -18.19 7.89 3.77
C GLY A 177 -18.34 9.41 3.91
N ASP A 178 -18.29 9.95 5.13
CA ASP A 178 -18.35 11.40 5.37
C ASP A 178 -17.15 12.14 4.75
N ILE A 179 -15.96 11.52 4.73
CA ILE A 179 -14.75 12.12 4.15
C ILE A 179 -14.84 12.15 2.63
N ILE A 180 -15.37 11.08 2.02
CA ILE A 180 -15.62 11.03 0.57
C ILE A 180 -16.54 12.19 0.18
N ALA A 181 -17.59 12.41 0.96
CA ALA A 181 -18.59 13.44 0.68
C ALA A 181 -18.08 14.87 0.77
N VAL A 182 -17.17 15.14 1.71
CA VAL A 182 -16.56 16.46 1.87
C VAL A 182 -15.46 16.68 0.84
N SER A 183 -14.58 15.70 0.64
CA SER A 183 -13.43 15.82 -0.26
C SER A 183 -12.89 14.45 -0.71
N PRO A 184 -13.17 14.03 -1.96
CA PRO A 184 -12.68 12.76 -2.51
C PRO A 184 -11.16 12.67 -2.54
N PHE A 185 -10.49 13.81 -2.78
CA PHE A 185 -9.03 13.89 -2.76
C PHE A 185 -8.44 13.48 -1.40
N LEU A 186 -9.04 13.93 -0.30
CA LEU A 186 -8.57 13.61 1.06
C LEU A 186 -8.78 12.13 1.37
N PHE A 187 -9.86 11.54 0.86
CA PHE A 187 -10.10 10.11 0.97
C PHE A 187 -9.03 9.29 0.23
N CYS A 188 -8.68 9.67 -1.01
CA CYS A 188 -7.58 9.02 -1.74
C CYS A 188 -6.23 9.18 -1.00
N THR A 189 -5.97 10.36 -0.42
CA THR A 189 -4.78 10.60 0.43
C THR A 189 -4.77 9.70 1.68
N LEU A 190 -5.91 9.50 2.33
CA LEU A 190 -6.04 8.59 3.47
C LEU A 190 -5.70 7.16 3.07
N HIS A 191 -6.22 6.68 1.93
CA HIS A 191 -5.90 5.35 1.42
C HIS A 191 -4.42 5.21 1.02
N ALA A 192 -3.81 6.23 0.44
CA ALA A 192 -2.37 6.27 0.18
C ALA A 192 -1.54 6.16 1.47
N PHE A 193 -1.99 6.82 2.55
CA PHE A 193 -1.36 6.75 3.86
C PHE A 193 -1.52 5.37 4.50
N LEU A 194 -2.72 4.77 4.44
CA LEU A 194 -2.95 3.39 4.92
C LEU A 194 -2.07 2.38 4.19
N PHE A 195 -1.99 2.49 2.86
CA PHE A 195 -1.11 1.64 2.04
C PHE A 195 0.36 1.78 2.45
N SER A 196 0.82 3.00 2.72
CA SER A 196 2.18 3.29 3.17
C SER A 196 2.50 2.73 4.56
N ILE A 197 1.56 2.79 5.50
CA ILE A 197 1.74 2.18 6.82
C ILE A 197 1.87 0.65 6.66
N MET A 198 0.97 0.05 5.89
CA MET A 198 1.00 -1.38 5.59
C MET A 198 2.35 -1.78 4.98
N SER A 199 2.82 -1.08 3.95
CA SER A 199 4.12 -1.37 3.31
C SER A 199 5.29 -1.24 4.28
N GLY A 200 5.26 -0.25 5.18
CA GLY A 200 6.25 -0.08 6.24
C GLY A 200 6.33 -1.30 7.17
N VAL A 201 5.18 -1.83 7.59
CA VAL A 201 5.12 -3.03 8.45
C VAL A 201 5.65 -4.26 7.74
N PHE A 202 5.27 -4.48 6.48
CA PHE A 202 5.82 -5.56 5.66
C PHE A 202 7.33 -5.40 5.43
N GLY A 203 7.84 -4.16 5.36
CA GLY A 203 9.26 -3.87 5.33
C GLY A 203 10.01 -4.35 6.59
N ILE A 204 9.43 -4.13 7.78
CA ILE A 204 10.00 -4.65 9.04
C ILE A 204 9.96 -6.17 9.07
N LEU A 205 8.85 -6.78 8.63
CA LEU A 205 8.72 -8.23 8.55
C LEU A 205 9.80 -8.84 7.64
N ALA A 206 10.04 -8.24 6.47
CA ALA A 206 11.10 -8.67 5.56
C ALA A 206 12.50 -8.55 6.19
N LEU A 207 12.77 -7.51 6.98
CA LEU A 207 14.01 -7.37 7.75
C LEU A 207 14.17 -8.48 8.80
N ALA A 208 13.10 -8.85 9.50
CA ALA A 208 13.13 -9.94 10.48
C ALA A 208 13.37 -11.30 9.80
N CYS A 209 12.68 -11.57 8.70
CA CYS A 209 12.84 -12.78 7.91
C CYS A 209 14.25 -12.90 7.30
N SER A 210 14.89 -11.79 6.93
CA SER A 210 16.26 -11.83 6.38
C SER A 210 17.28 -12.35 7.39
N VAL A 211 17.14 -11.97 8.66
CA VAL A 211 18.02 -12.43 9.74
C VAL A 211 17.82 -13.92 10.04
N PHE A 212 16.60 -14.44 9.85
CA PHE A 212 16.26 -15.86 9.99
C PHE A 212 16.78 -16.69 8.81
N CYS A 213 16.58 -16.23 7.57
CA CYS A 213 16.91 -16.96 6.34
C CYS A 213 18.30 -16.65 5.77
N ARG A 214 19.34 -16.49 6.61
CA ARG A 214 20.67 -15.95 6.24
C ARG A 214 21.32 -16.52 4.97
N ARG A 215 21.08 -17.79 4.68
CA ARG A 215 21.67 -18.50 3.54
C ARG A 215 21.00 -18.16 2.20
N ASN A 216 19.71 -17.83 2.20
CA ASN A 216 18.91 -17.72 0.98
C ASN A 216 18.20 -16.37 0.90
N LYS A 217 18.80 -15.41 0.19
CA LYS A 217 18.20 -14.08 -0.05
C LYS A 217 16.83 -14.18 -0.72
N VAL A 218 16.63 -15.17 -1.59
CA VAL A 218 15.36 -15.43 -2.29
C VAL A 218 14.22 -15.77 -1.32
N LEU A 219 14.50 -16.54 -0.26
CA LEU A 219 13.48 -16.91 0.73
C LEU A 219 12.94 -15.68 1.49
N THR A 220 13.77 -14.65 1.68
CA THR A 220 13.33 -13.41 2.33
C THR A 220 12.20 -12.74 1.53
N PHE A 221 12.31 -12.72 0.21
CA PHE A 221 11.27 -12.20 -0.68
C PHE A 221 10.02 -13.09 -0.74
N GLY A 222 10.20 -14.40 -0.70
CA GLY A 222 9.09 -15.36 -0.76
C GLY A 222 8.19 -15.34 0.49
N THR A 223 8.72 -15.02 1.67
CA THR A 223 7.92 -15.04 2.92
C THR A 223 6.74 -14.08 2.90
N GLY A 224 6.95 -12.81 2.50
CA GLY A 224 5.85 -11.84 2.38
C GLY A 224 4.83 -12.25 1.33
N PHE A 225 5.29 -12.81 0.22
CA PHE A 225 4.42 -13.30 -0.85
C PHE A 225 3.53 -14.46 -0.38
N LEU A 226 4.10 -15.47 0.29
CA LEU A 226 3.33 -16.59 0.82
C LEU A 226 2.29 -16.16 1.85
N ILE A 227 2.64 -15.24 2.76
CA ILE A 227 1.71 -14.75 3.78
C ILE A 227 0.50 -14.09 3.12
N ILE A 228 0.72 -13.20 2.15
CA ILE A 228 -0.36 -12.50 1.44
C ILE A 228 -1.25 -13.49 0.69
N ASN A 229 -0.67 -14.44 -0.05
CA ASN A 229 -1.44 -15.42 -0.81
C ASN A 229 -2.24 -16.36 0.10
N ILE A 230 -1.70 -16.75 1.25
CA ILE A 230 -2.44 -17.56 2.24
C ILE A 230 -3.61 -16.77 2.80
N MET A 231 -3.42 -15.48 3.13
CA MET A 231 -4.51 -14.64 3.65
C MET A 231 -5.62 -14.46 2.61
N GLN A 232 -5.26 -14.23 1.35
CA GLN A 232 -6.22 -14.14 0.24
C GLN A 232 -6.95 -15.48 -0.01
N PHE A 233 -6.24 -16.59 0.07
CA PHE A 233 -6.84 -17.92 -0.06
C PHE A 233 -7.83 -18.21 1.08
N LEU A 234 -7.46 -17.90 2.33
CA LEU A 234 -8.32 -18.06 3.50
C LEU A 234 -9.56 -17.18 3.40
N GLU A 235 -9.42 -15.95 2.93
CA GLU A 235 -10.57 -15.07 2.71
C GLU A 235 -11.54 -15.63 1.67
N ASN A 236 -11.04 -16.04 0.51
CA ASN A 236 -11.86 -16.65 -0.54
C ASN A 236 -12.57 -17.92 -0.05
N TYR A 237 -11.93 -18.69 0.83
CA TYR A 237 -12.55 -19.84 1.47
C TYR A 237 -13.68 -19.42 2.42
N THR A 238 -13.43 -18.43 3.30
CA THR A 238 -14.44 -17.95 4.25
C THR A 238 -15.65 -17.26 3.60
N LEU A 239 -15.45 -16.60 2.44
CA LEU A 239 -16.51 -15.96 1.68
C LEU A 239 -17.48 -16.97 1.04
N ASN A 240 -16.98 -18.14 0.66
CA ASN A 240 -17.80 -19.19 0.04
C ASN A 240 -18.74 -19.89 1.03
N ASP A 241 -18.49 -19.78 2.33
CA ASP A 241 -19.15 -20.61 3.35
C ASP A 241 -20.39 -19.99 4.00
N ASP A 242 -20.72 -18.69 3.82
CA ASP A 242 -22.03 -18.09 4.16
C ASP A 242 -22.03 -16.54 3.95
N ILE A 243 -22.90 -16.02 3.08
CA ILE A 243 -23.03 -14.58 2.75
C ILE A 243 -23.54 -13.74 3.96
N GLU A 244 -24.17 -14.37 4.96
CA GLU A 244 -24.83 -13.69 6.08
C GLU A 244 -23.97 -13.58 7.36
N LYS A 245 -22.82 -14.25 7.43
CA LYS A 245 -21.95 -14.15 8.62
C LYS A 245 -21.15 -12.85 8.60
N LYS A 246 -21.11 -12.15 9.74
CA LYS A 246 -20.14 -11.07 9.99
C LYS A 246 -18.73 -11.68 9.95
N TYR A 247 -18.11 -11.71 8.78
CA TYR A 247 -16.73 -12.12 8.61
C TYR A 247 -15.80 -10.92 8.82
N THR A 248 -14.55 -11.18 9.18
CA THR A 248 -13.50 -10.15 9.20
C THR A 248 -12.61 -10.35 7.98
N ALA A 249 -12.49 -9.34 7.12
CA ALA A 249 -11.63 -9.43 5.94
C ALA A 249 -10.18 -9.76 6.36
N LEU A 250 -9.57 -10.75 5.70
CA LEU A 250 -8.23 -11.25 6.02
C LEU A 250 -7.18 -10.70 5.06
N ASP A 251 -7.55 -10.41 3.79
CA ASP A 251 -6.69 -9.79 2.81
C ASP A 251 -6.36 -8.34 3.27
N PRO A 252 -5.09 -8.03 3.55
CA PRO A 252 -4.70 -6.69 3.93
C PRO A 252 -4.95 -5.67 2.82
N PHE A 253 -4.98 -6.07 1.54
CA PHE A 253 -5.26 -5.16 0.43
C PHE A 253 -6.67 -4.61 0.45
N ILE A 254 -7.64 -5.37 0.96
CA ILE A 254 -9.03 -4.94 1.04
C ILE A 254 -9.18 -3.67 1.88
N TYR A 255 -8.37 -3.51 2.94
CA TYR A 255 -8.40 -2.34 3.82
C TYR A 255 -7.76 -1.08 3.23
N VAL A 256 -6.86 -1.24 2.26
CA VAL A 256 -6.11 -0.13 1.66
C VAL A 256 -6.61 0.22 0.25
N THR A 257 -7.29 -0.69 -0.45
CA THR A 257 -7.99 -0.41 -1.71
C THR A 257 -9.47 -0.19 -1.46
N PHE A 258 -10.09 0.66 -2.27
CA PHE A 258 -11.52 0.87 -2.23
C PHE A 258 -12.13 0.49 -3.57
N TYR A 259 -13.31 -0.10 -3.50
CA TYR A 259 -14.13 -0.34 -4.68
C TYR A 259 -15.37 0.52 -4.56
N TYR A 260 -15.72 1.24 -5.62
CA TYR A 260 -16.79 2.22 -5.62
C TYR A 260 -18.19 1.57 -5.60
N CYS A 261 -18.31 0.28 -5.97
CA CYS A 261 -19.59 -0.43 -6.02
C CYS A 261 -19.87 -1.38 -4.85
N ASP A 262 -18.87 -1.74 -4.05
CA ASP A 262 -19.08 -2.65 -2.92
C ASP A 262 -18.99 -1.90 -1.60
N GLY A 263 -20.12 -1.77 -0.91
CA GLY A 263 -20.11 -1.58 0.54
C GLY A 263 -19.53 -2.84 1.17
N LYS A 264 -18.20 -2.90 1.27
CA LYS A 264 -17.46 -4.09 1.72
C LYS A 264 -17.89 -4.46 3.13
N THR A 265 -18.71 -5.50 3.24
CA THR A 265 -19.13 -6.08 4.52
C THR A 265 -17.90 -6.73 5.19
N GLY A 266 -17.81 -6.65 6.51
CA GLY A 266 -16.73 -7.31 7.26
C GLY A 266 -15.40 -6.54 7.41
N MET A 267 -15.32 -5.29 6.95
CA MET A 267 -14.16 -4.43 7.23
C MET A 267 -14.12 -4.01 8.71
N ASN A 268 -13.13 -4.51 9.45
CA ASN A 268 -12.86 -4.07 10.81
C ASN A 268 -11.47 -3.41 10.90
N TYR A 269 -11.42 -2.09 10.72
CA TYR A 269 -10.18 -1.31 10.81
C TYR A 269 -9.49 -1.46 12.18
N GLY A 270 -10.25 -1.68 13.26
CA GLY A 270 -9.68 -1.96 14.58
C GLY A 270 -8.85 -3.23 14.58
N ALA A 271 -9.40 -4.33 14.06
CA ALA A 271 -8.69 -5.60 13.93
C ALA A 271 -7.47 -5.48 13.00
N PHE A 272 -7.59 -4.71 11.91
CA PHE A 272 -6.48 -4.42 10.99
C PHE A 272 -5.32 -3.68 11.67
N PHE A 273 -5.59 -2.61 12.43
CA PHE A 273 -4.51 -1.91 13.14
C PHE A 273 -3.89 -2.75 14.25
N ILE A 274 -4.69 -3.55 14.96
CA ILE A 274 -4.19 -4.49 15.99
C ILE A 274 -3.25 -5.52 15.35
N SER A 275 -3.61 -6.08 14.18
CA SER A 275 -2.77 -7.05 13.49
C SER A 275 -1.44 -6.44 13.01
N LEU A 276 -1.47 -5.21 12.48
CA LEU A 276 -0.24 -4.48 12.11
C LEU A 276 0.68 -4.25 13.31
N VAL A 277 0.13 -3.81 14.45
CA VAL A 277 0.91 -3.63 15.69
C VAL A 277 1.47 -4.95 16.18
N ALA A 278 0.70 -6.04 16.15
CA ALA A 278 1.17 -7.37 16.52
C ALA A 278 2.36 -7.82 15.64
N VAL A 279 2.30 -7.59 14.34
CA VAL A 279 3.40 -7.90 13.41
C VAL A 279 4.66 -7.09 13.73
N ILE A 280 4.53 -5.79 14.07
CA ILE A 280 5.68 -4.96 14.50
C ILE A 280 6.31 -5.53 15.78
N ILE A 281 5.50 -5.91 16.77
CA ILE A 281 5.99 -6.46 18.04
C ILE A 281 6.68 -7.80 17.82
N LEU A 282 6.06 -8.72 17.06
CA LEU A 282 6.63 -10.04 16.76
C LEU A 282 7.93 -9.94 15.96
N SER A 283 7.96 -9.11 14.91
CA SER A 283 9.16 -8.92 14.08
C SER A 283 10.31 -8.27 14.85
N SER A 284 10.02 -7.27 15.69
CA SER A 284 11.03 -6.65 16.55
C SER A 284 11.54 -7.60 17.64
N ALA A 285 10.68 -8.42 18.25
CA ALA A 285 11.07 -9.45 19.20
C ALA A 285 11.97 -10.52 18.56
N MET A 286 11.60 -10.99 17.37
CA MET A 286 12.41 -11.92 16.57
C MET A 286 13.82 -11.36 16.30
N LEU A 287 13.90 -10.10 15.86
CA LEU A 287 15.18 -9.42 15.63
C LEU A 287 16.04 -9.34 16.89
N ILE A 288 15.46 -9.00 18.04
CA ILE A 288 16.18 -8.95 19.32
C ILE A 288 16.69 -10.34 19.72
N TYR A 289 15.88 -11.39 19.55
CA TYR A 289 16.23 -12.76 19.91
C TYR A 289 17.37 -13.30 19.04
N PHE A 290 17.25 -13.21 17.71
CA PHE A 290 18.28 -13.71 16.81
C PHE A 290 19.58 -12.90 16.87
N CYS A 291 19.50 -11.58 17.02
CA CYS A 291 20.69 -10.76 17.23
C CYS A 291 21.33 -10.96 18.62
N ARG A 292 20.70 -11.65 19.57
CA ARG A 292 21.37 -12.06 20.83
C ARG A 292 22.20 -13.33 20.64
N LYS A 293 21.71 -14.30 19.88
CA LYS A 293 22.39 -15.58 19.63
C LYS A 293 23.70 -15.47 18.83
N ASP A 294 23.89 -14.40 18.06
CA ASP A 294 25.06 -14.26 17.19
C ASP A 294 26.31 -13.65 17.84
N TYR A 295 26.22 -13.27 19.12
CA TYR A 295 27.31 -12.65 19.87
C TYR A 295 27.80 -13.53 21.03
N ILE A 296 27.43 -14.82 21.00
CA ILE A 296 27.96 -15.90 21.84
C ILE A 296 28.54 -16.93 20.87
#